data_AF-A0A1R1LC63-F1
#
_entry.id   AF-A0A1R1LC63-F1
#
_cell.length_a   1.000
_cell.length_b   1.000
_cell.length_c   1.000
_cell.angle_alpha   90.00
_cell.angle_beta   90.00
_cell.angle_gamma   90.00
#
_symmetry.space_group_name_H-M   'P 1'
#
loop_
_entity.id
_entity.type
_entity.pdbx_description
1 polymer ?
#
loop_
_entity_poly.entity_id
_entity_poly.type
_entity_poly.pdbx_seq_one_letter_code
_entity_poly.pdbx_strand_id
1 'polypeptide(L)'
;MSDDLPRDETITASDILRRLSDRPLGSVAIASGRTLLPFSRSLLTAAQNLLEKAVRNHDDPEKSLPFIDRAVALPYDEHEEAYPAAMAAGQWLFMAVTDAVEEALPGDESWLDAAIAVLRETGDPGRTELRHVLDVVDQDYVVPDPERRRLRRALAEFPPEPGWVELADRPREELRDRVLAVLEVAAAYDEAYAEAAAGALNS
;
A
#
# COMPACT_ATOMS: atom_id res chain seq x y z
N MET A 1 -36.28 -37.70 -3.82
CA MET A 1 -36.21 -36.24 -3.64
C MET A 1 -34.73 -35.92 -3.48
N SER A 2 -34.09 -35.55 -4.59
CA SER A 2 -32.69 -35.16 -4.64
C SER A 2 -32.65 -33.68 -4.30
N ASP A 3 -31.99 -33.33 -3.20
CA ASP A 3 -31.82 -31.96 -2.73
C ASP A 3 -30.63 -31.37 -3.50
N ASP A 4 -30.96 -30.77 -4.65
CA ASP A 4 -30.02 -30.13 -5.56
C ASP A 4 -29.79 -28.71 -5.04
N LEU A 5 -28.86 -28.56 -4.09
CA LEU A 5 -28.43 -27.25 -3.64
C LEU A 5 -27.50 -26.63 -4.70
N PRO A 6 -27.85 -25.48 -5.31
CA PRO A 6 -27.01 -24.83 -6.29
C PRO A 6 -25.69 -24.42 -5.63
N ARG A 7 -24.59 -25.01 -6.10
CA ARG A 7 -23.23 -24.62 -5.76
C ARG A 7 -22.77 -23.59 -6.78
N ASP A 8 -22.61 -22.34 -6.31
CA ASP A 8 -21.96 -21.16 -6.91
C ASP A 8 -22.84 -19.91 -7.02
N GLU A 9 -23.46 -19.48 -5.91
CA GLU A 9 -23.78 -18.07 -5.75
C GLU A 9 -22.65 -17.41 -4.94
N THR A 10 -21.79 -16.66 -5.62
CA THR A 10 -20.81 -15.80 -4.95
C THR A 10 -21.58 -14.74 -4.18
N ILE A 11 -21.76 -14.94 -2.87
CA ILE A 11 -22.44 -13.98 -2.00
C ILE A 11 -21.61 -12.69 -1.99
N THR A 12 -22.17 -11.61 -2.52
CA THR A 12 -21.50 -10.29 -2.55
C THR A 12 -21.59 -9.60 -1.19
N ALA A 13 -20.71 -8.62 -0.91
CA ALA A 13 -20.82 -7.78 0.29
C ALA A 13 -22.20 -7.10 0.37
N SER A 14 -22.74 -6.66 -0.78
CA SER A 14 -24.08 -6.10 -0.89
C SER A 14 -25.19 -7.10 -0.50
N ASP A 15 -25.05 -8.39 -0.82
CA ASP A 15 -25.99 -9.42 -0.39
C ASP A 15 -25.94 -9.67 1.12
N ILE A 16 -24.75 -9.61 1.72
CA ILE A 16 -24.58 -9.75 3.18
C ILE A 16 -25.18 -8.54 3.88
N LEU A 17 -24.93 -7.32 3.38
CA LEU A 17 -25.52 -6.09 3.91
C LEU A 17 -27.05 -6.11 3.85
N ARG A 18 -27.63 -6.56 2.73
CA ARG A 18 -29.09 -6.71 2.57
C ARG A 18 -29.66 -7.72 3.55
N ARG A 19 -29.01 -8.85 3.77
CA ARG A 19 -29.44 -9.86 4.76
C ARG A 19 -29.34 -9.36 6.21
N LEU A 20 -28.43 -8.41 6.48
CA LEU A 20 -28.26 -7.81 7.79
C LEU A 20 -29.20 -6.64 8.05
N SER A 21 -29.61 -5.89 7.02
CA SER A 21 -30.60 -4.81 7.16
C SER A 21 -31.96 -5.31 7.61
N ASP A 22 -32.32 -6.54 7.24
CA ASP A 22 -33.60 -7.16 7.55
C ASP A 22 -33.70 -7.67 9.01
N ARG A 23 -32.64 -7.51 9.82
CA ARG A 23 -32.62 -7.91 11.23
C ARG A 23 -33.03 -6.75 12.16
N PRO A 24 -33.64 -7.02 13.33
CA PRO A 24 -33.87 -6.00 14.35
C PRO A 24 -32.55 -5.32 14.74
N LEU A 25 -32.50 -3.97 14.69
CA LEU A 25 -31.30 -3.13 14.86
C LEU A 25 -30.22 -3.23 13.75
N GLY A 26 -30.48 -3.97 12.67
CA GLY A 26 -29.55 -4.12 11.55
C GLY A 26 -29.20 -2.81 10.85
N SER A 27 -30.16 -1.90 10.73
CA SER A 27 -29.96 -0.56 10.17
C SER A 27 -28.98 0.30 10.98
N VAL A 28 -28.95 0.15 12.31
CA VAL A 28 -28.01 0.86 13.20
C VAL A 28 -26.61 0.25 13.07
N ALA A 29 -26.50 -1.07 12.95
CA ALA A 29 -25.22 -1.75 12.74
C ALA A 29 -24.59 -1.36 11.39
N ILE A 30 -25.39 -1.28 10.32
CA ILE A 30 -24.96 -0.85 8.99
C ILE A 30 -24.52 0.62 9.02
N ALA A 31 -25.33 1.51 9.62
CA ALA A 31 -24.99 2.93 9.75
C ALA A 31 -23.72 3.20 10.58
N SER A 32 -23.34 2.27 11.46
CA SER A 32 -22.13 2.37 12.29
C SER A 32 -20.85 1.87 11.61
N GLY A 33 -20.90 1.34 10.38
CA GLY A 33 -19.74 0.76 9.67
C GLY A 33 -19.21 -0.56 10.24
N ARG A 34 -19.63 -0.94 11.46
CA ARG A 34 -19.14 -2.15 12.18
C ARG A 34 -19.39 -3.46 11.45
N THR A 35 -20.36 -3.48 10.53
CA THR A 35 -20.68 -4.66 9.73
C THR A 35 -19.66 -4.95 8.63
N LEU A 36 -19.04 -3.90 8.06
CA LEU A 36 -18.10 -4.05 6.94
C LEU A 36 -16.65 -4.24 7.40
N LEU A 37 -16.30 -3.74 8.59
CA LEU A 37 -14.94 -3.82 9.13
C LEU A 37 -14.30 -5.23 9.10
N PRO A 38 -14.99 -6.34 9.45
CA PRO A 38 -14.39 -7.68 9.35
C PRO A 38 -14.07 -8.09 7.90
N PHE A 39 -14.88 -7.66 6.93
CA PHE A 39 -14.65 -7.94 5.51
C PHE A 39 -13.45 -7.15 5.01
N SER A 40 -13.41 -5.85 5.30
CA SER A 40 -12.29 -4.97 4.97
C SER A 40 -10.96 -5.55 5.47
N ARG A 41 -10.89 -5.91 6.76
CA ARG A 41 -9.71 -6.55 7.36
C ARG A 41 -9.31 -7.84 6.65
N SER A 42 -10.28 -8.67 6.27
CA SER A 42 -10.02 -9.94 5.58
C SER A 42 -9.50 -9.71 4.16
N LEU A 43 -10.03 -8.70 3.45
CA LEU A 43 -9.57 -8.31 2.12
C LEU A 43 -8.14 -7.78 2.17
N LEU A 44 -7.84 -6.86 3.09
CA LEU A 44 -6.49 -6.33 3.28
C LEU A 44 -5.50 -7.44 3.64
N THR A 45 -5.86 -8.32 4.58
CA THR A 45 -5.02 -9.49 4.94
C THR A 45 -4.78 -10.41 3.75
N ALA A 46 -5.79 -10.65 2.91
CA ALA A 46 -5.64 -11.45 1.70
C ALA A 46 -4.69 -10.79 0.69
N ALA A 47 -4.82 -9.47 0.49
CA ALA A 47 -3.95 -8.69 -0.38
C ALA A 47 -2.50 -8.73 0.12
N GLN A 48 -2.25 -8.43 1.40
CA GLN A 48 -0.92 -8.48 2.01
C GLN A 48 -0.25 -9.85 1.84
N ASN A 49 -0.97 -10.95 2.09
CA ASN A 49 -0.44 -12.31 1.90
C ASN A 49 -0.09 -12.63 0.43
N LEU A 50 -0.81 -12.05 -0.53
CA LEU A 50 -0.51 -12.22 -1.95
C LEU A 50 0.71 -11.40 -2.35
N LEU A 51 0.77 -10.12 -1.94
CA LEU A 51 1.91 -9.26 -2.25
C LEU A 51 3.19 -9.70 -1.55
N GLU A 52 3.13 -10.21 -0.31
CA GLU A 52 4.28 -10.81 0.37
C GLU A 52 4.88 -11.97 -0.45
N LYS A 53 4.04 -12.80 -1.07
CA LYS A 53 4.50 -13.86 -1.97
C LYS A 53 5.09 -13.32 -3.25
N ALA A 54 4.54 -12.23 -3.79
CA ALA A 54 5.10 -11.55 -4.96
C ALA A 54 6.51 -11.03 -4.67
N VAL A 55 6.69 -10.30 -3.56
CA VAL A 55 7.99 -9.75 -3.12
C VAL A 55 9.02 -10.85 -2.88
N ARG A 56 8.63 -11.97 -2.23
CA ARG A 56 9.53 -13.13 -2.06
C ARG A 56 10.02 -13.76 -3.37
N ASN A 57 9.33 -13.51 -4.48
CA ASN A 57 9.67 -14.04 -5.80
C ASN A 57 9.99 -12.91 -6.81
N HIS A 58 10.38 -11.71 -6.36
CA HIS A 58 10.56 -10.55 -7.25
C HIS A 58 11.61 -10.80 -8.36
N ASP A 59 12.64 -11.61 -8.08
CA ASP A 59 13.65 -12.04 -9.07
C ASP A 59 13.10 -12.95 -10.19
N ASP A 60 11.88 -13.47 -10.03
CA ASP A 60 11.22 -14.39 -10.96
C ASP A 60 9.84 -13.84 -11.33
N PRO A 61 9.75 -12.99 -12.38
CA PRO A 61 8.49 -12.40 -12.83
C PRO A 61 7.41 -13.44 -13.15
N GLU A 62 7.79 -14.63 -13.64
CA GLU A 62 6.83 -15.70 -13.93
C GLU A 62 6.14 -16.22 -12.67
N LYS A 63 6.83 -16.18 -11.52
CA LYS A 63 6.26 -16.53 -10.21
C LYS A 63 5.62 -15.37 -9.48
N SER A 64 6.16 -14.16 -9.58
CA SER A 64 5.67 -12.97 -8.88
C SER A 64 4.34 -12.46 -9.45
N LEU A 65 4.27 -12.29 -10.79
CA LEU A 65 3.13 -11.66 -11.45
C LEU A 65 1.77 -12.35 -11.17
N PRO A 66 1.67 -13.70 -11.12
CA PRO A 66 0.41 -14.35 -10.77
C PRO A 66 -0.11 -14.03 -9.36
N PHE A 67 0.74 -13.62 -8.42
CA PHE A 67 0.29 -13.19 -7.10
C PHE A 67 -0.24 -11.76 -7.13
N ILE A 68 0.42 -10.86 -7.86
CA ILE A 68 -0.06 -9.48 -8.09
C ILE A 68 -1.40 -9.50 -8.81
N ASP A 69 -1.53 -10.30 -9.87
CA ASP A 69 -2.78 -10.46 -10.64
C ASP A 69 -3.94 -10.93 -9.75
N ARG A 70 -3.67 -11.84 -8.80
CA ARG A 70 -4.67 -12.28 -7.84
C ARG A 70 -5.01 -11.21 -6.81
N ALA A 71 -4.03 -10.41 -6.38
CA ALA A 71 -4.26 -9.32 -5.43
C ALA A 71 -5.15 -8.23 -6.05
N VAL A 72 -4.87 -7.81 -7.28
CA VAL A 72 -5.69 -6.80 -7.99
C VAL A 72 -7.06 -7.32 -8.41
N ALA A 73 -7.25 -8.63 -8.45
CA ALA A 73 -8.55 -9.25 -8.68
C ALA A 73 -9.44 -9.29 -7.42
N LEU A 74 -8.92 -8.92 -6.24
CA LEU A 74 -9.73 -8.77 -5.03
C LEU A 74 -10.80 -7.68 -5.24
N PRO A 75 -11.99 -7.83 -4.65
CA PRO A 75 -13.04 -6.84 -4.77
C PRO A 75 -12.61 -5.51 -4.13
N TYR A 76 -13.13 -4.42 -4.69
CA TYR A 76 -13.02 -3.09 -4.10
C TYR A 76 -13.60 -3.07 -2.68
N ASP A 77 -12.94 -2.36 -1.76
CA ASP A 77 -13.39 -2.21 -0.39
C ASP A 77 -14.22 -0.94 -0.24
N GLU A 78 -15.54 -1.10 -0.25
CA GLU A 78 -16.51 0.00 -0.06
C GLU A 78 -16.39 0.68 1.31
N HIS A 79 -15.80 0.02 2.32
CA HIS A 79 -15.64 0.63 3.65
C HIS A 79 -14.49 1.62 3.69
N GLU A 80 -13.37 1.25 3.07
CA GLU A 80 -12.14 2.03 3.02
C GLU A 80 -12.07 2.92 1.76
N GLU A 81 -13.03 2.78 0.85
CA GLU A 81 -13.07 3.44 -0.46
C GLU A 81 -11.76 3.26 -1.25
N ALA A 82 -11.24 2.03 -1.26
CA ALA A 82 -9.96 1.72 -1.89
C ALA A 82 -9.86 0.26 -2.37
N TYR A 83 -8.91 0.01 -3.29
CA TYR A 83 -8.54 -1.35 -3.68
C TYR A 83 -7.59 -1.96 -2.64
N PRO A 84 -7.88 -3.16 -2.09
CA PRO A 84 -7.04 -3.80 -1.08
C PRO A 84 -5.58 -4.00 -1.52
N ALA A 85 -5.33 -4.27 -2.81
CA ALA A 85 -3.98 -4.41 -3.34
C ALA A 85 -3.19 -3.08 -3.32
N ALA A 86 -3.83 -1.97 -3.67
CA ALA A 86 -3.23 -0.64 -3.58
C ALA A 86 -2.91 -0.27 -2.14
N MET A 87 -3.87 -0.45 -1.22
CA MET A 87 -3.65 -0.20 0.21
C MET A 87 -2.50 -1.03 0.76
N ALA A 88 -2.45 -2.33 0.44
CA ALA A 88 -1.39 -3.21 0.92
C ALA A 88 -0.01 -2.82 0.38
N ALA A 89 0.09 -2.42 -0.90
CA ALA A 89 1.34 -1.97 -1.50
C ALA A 89 1.82 -0.63 -0.89
N GLY A 90 0.92 0.35 -0.77
CA GLY A 90 1.21 1.63 -0.12
C GLY A 90 1.62 1.45 1.34
N GLN A 91 0.93 0.58 2.09
CA GLN A 91 1.30 0.23 3.47
C GLN A 91 2.70 -0.40 3.53
N TRP A 92 3.05 -1.26 2.56
CA TRP A 92 4.38 -1.86 2.51
C TRP A 92 5.48 -0.80 2.39
N LEU A 93 5.33 0.11 1.42
CA LEU A 93 6.28 1.21 1.22
C LEU A 93 6.32 2.15 2.44
N PHE A 94 5.16 2.46 3.01
CA PHE A 94 5.07 3.28 4.22
C PHE A 94 5.86 2.67 5.37
N MET A 95 5.63 1.38 5.67
CA MET A 95 6.35 0.66 6.74
C MET A 95 7.85 0.66 6.49
N ALA A 96 8.31 0.36 5.26
CA ALA A 96 9.73 0.37 4.94
C ALA A 96 10.39 1.73 5.27
N VAL A 97 9.77 2.84 4.88
CA VAL A 97 10.29 4.18 5.17
C VAL A 97 10.20 4.51 6.65
N THR A 98 9.07 4.25 7.31
CA THR A 98 8.88 4.62 8.71
C THR A 98 9.74 3.79 9.66
N ASP A 99 9.95 2.50 9.37
CA ASP A 99 10.84 1.64 10.15
C ASP A 99 12.28 2.20 10.09
N ALA A 100 12.75 2.60 8.90
CA ALA A 100 14.05 3.25 8.75
C ALA A 100 14.16 4.61 9.48
N VAL A 101 13.09 5.42 9.50
CA VAL A 101 13.03 6.69 10.26
C VAL A 101 13.10 6.42 11.77
N GLU A 102 12.43 5.38 12.25
CA GLU A 102 12.39 5.02 13.67
C GLU A 102 13.69 4.37 14.16
N GLU A 103 14.38 3.62 13.30
CA GLU A 103 15.66 2.97 13.60
C GLU A 103 16.85 3.94 13.49
N ALA A 104 16.71 5.05 12.76
CA ALA A 104 17.77 6.04 12.57
C ALA A 104 18.22 6.66 13.91
N LEU A 105 19.53 6.62 14.15
CA LEU A 105 20.13 7.31 15.29
C LEU A 105 20.11 8.84 15.09
N PRO A 106 20.18 9.65 16.16
CA PRO A 106 20.28 11.10 16.02
C PRO A 106 21.46 11.52 15.13
N GLY A 107 21.17 12.16 14.00
CA GLY A 107 22.16 12.59 13.00
C GLY A 107 22.47 11.55 11.92
N ASP A 108 21.83 10.39 11.94
CA ASP A 108 21.85 9.41 10.86
C ASP A 108 20.86 9.82 9.76
N GLU A 109 21.39 10.37 8.67
CA GLU A 109 20.59 10.79 7.51
C GLU A 109 20.45 9.68 6.45
N SER A 110 20.88 8.45 6.72
CA SER A 110 20.90 7.35 5.73
C SER A 110 19.52 7.02 5.15
N TRP A 111 18.47 7.05 5.97
CA TRP A 111 17.08 6.84 5.53
C TRP A 111 16.66 7.92 4.51
N LEU A 112 17.04 9.18 4.75
CA LEU A 112 16.70 10.31 3.90
C LEU A 112 17.54 10.32 2.62
N ASP A 113 18.81 9.93 2.70
CA ASP A 113 19.68 9.74 1.54
C ASP A 113 19.09 8.70 0.59
N ALA A 114 18.69 7.54 1.11
CA ALA A 114 18.05 6.47 0.35
C ALA A 114 16.73 6.93 -0.28
N ALA A 115 15.85 7.56 0.50
CA ALA A 115 14.58 8.09 0.02
C ALA A 115 14.76 9.07 -1.15
N ILE A 116 15.68 10.01 -1.04
CA ILE A 116 15.95 11.02 -2.09
C ILE A 116 16.54 10.39 -3.34
N ALA A 117 17.42 9.39 -3.19
CA ALA A 117 17.98 8.66 -4.32
C ALA A 117 16.88 7.94 -5.11
N VAL A 118 16.07 7.12 -4.43
CA VAL A 118 14.97 6.37 -5.05
C VAL A 118 13.93 7.30 -5.67
N LEU A 119 13.57 8.41 -5.00
CA LEU A 119 12.62 9.38 -5.52
C LEU A 119 13.08 10.01 -6.85
N ARG A 120 14.39 10.16 -7.05
CA ARG A 120 14.98 10.72 -8.28
C ARG A 120 15.11 9.72 -9.41
N GLU A 121 15.31 8.45 -9.08
CA GLU A 121 15.56 7.39 -10.05
C GLU A 121 14.27 6.69 -10.52
N THR A 122 13.22 6.73 -9.69
CA THR A 122 11.95 6.11 -10.00
C THR A 122 11.07 6.99 -10.90
N GLY A 123 10.42 6.37 -11.88
CA GLY A 123 9.33 6.97 -12.65
C GLY A 123 7.98 6.94 -11.94
N ASP A 124 6.98 7.54 -12.56
CA ASP A 124 5.59 7.39 -12.14
C ASP A 124 5.09 6.00 -12.56
N PRO A 125 4.21 5.35 -11.78
CA PRO A 125 3.50 5.91 -10.62
C PRO A 125 4.18 5.66 -9.25
N GLY A 126 5.25 4.85 -9.17
CA GLY A 126 5.90 4.53 -7.90
C GLY A 126 6.46 5.76 -7.17
N ARG A 127 7.02 6.71 -7.92
CA ARG A 127 7.51 7.99 -7.38
C ARG A 127 6.42 8.79 -6.67
N THR A 128 5.21 8.82 -7.22
CA THR A 128 4.06 9.52 -6.62
C THR A 128 3.72 8.94 -5.25
N GLU A 129 3.81 7.61 -5.09
CA GLU A 129 3.56 6.97 -3.80
C GLU A 129 4.66 7.26 -2.77
N LEU A 130 5.94 7.13 -3.16
CA LEU A 130 7.04 7.47 -2.26
C LEU A 130 6.98 8.93 -1.83
N ARG A 131 6.69 9.84 -2.76
CA ARG A 131 6.45 11.25 -2.45
C ARG A 131 5.36 11.41 -1.39
N HIS A 132 4.23 10.72 -1.54
CA HIS A 132 3.13 10.80 -0.59
C HIS A 132 3.53 10.30 0.80
N VAL A 133 4.21 9.15 0.88
CA VAL A 133 4.76 8.61 2.14
C VAL A 133 5.70 9.63 2.81
N LEU A 134 6.60 10.24 2.04
CA LEU A 134 7.53 11.25 2.54
C LEU A 134 6.84 12.54 3.02
N ASP A 135 5.74 12.94 2.39
CA ASP A 135 4.92 14.05 2.86
C ASP A 135 4.23 13.73 4.20
N VAL A 136 3.74 12.49 4.37
CA VAL A 136 3.21 12.01 5.67
C VAL A 136 4.30 12.01 6.74
N VAL A 137 5.51 11.54 6.42
CA VAL A 137 6.66 11.60 7.35
C VAL A 137 7.00 13.03 7.77
N ASP A 138 6.98 14.02 6.85
CA ASP A 138 7.21 15.44 7.19
C ASP A 138 6.18 15.97 8.20
N GLN A 139 4.93 15.53 8.08
CA GLN A 139 3.79 16.01 8.85
C GLN A 139 3.68 15.34 10.22
N ASP A 140 3.86 14.02 10.28
CA ASP A 140 3.47 13.21 11.43
C ASP A 140 4.66 12.75 12.29
N TYR A 141 5.89 12.77 11.75
CA TYR A 141 7.08 12.32 12.45
C TYR A 141 7.97 13.47 12.94
N VAL A 142 8.70 13.21 14.03
CA VAL A 142 9.66 14.17 14.59
C VAL A 142 10.97 14.08 13.82
N VAL A 143 11.02 14.76 12.68
CA VAL A 143 12.23 14.89 11.85
C VAL A 143 13.05 16.12 12.29
N PRO A 144 14.36 16.00 12.53
CA PRO A 144 15.22 17.14 12.84
C PRO A 144 15.17 18.24 11.78
N ASP A 145 15.27 19.50 12.21
CA ASP A 145 15.17 20.67 11.32
C ASP A 145 16.08 20.64 10.07
N PRO A 146 17.35 20.18 10.15
CA PRO A 146 18.20 20.03 8.95
C PRO A 146 17.64 19.02 7.95
N GLU A 147 17.29 17.82 8.41
CA GLU A 147 16.70 16.74 7.60
C GLU A 147 15.36 17.18 7.01
N ARG A 148 14.49 17.79 7.82
CA ARG A 148 13.19 18.31 7.39
C ARG A 148 13.31 19.32 6.25
N ARG A 149 14.28 20.25 6.33
CA ARG A 149 14.53 21.21 5.23
C ARG A 149 14.96 20.51 3.95
N ARG A 150 15.75 19.45 4.06
CA ARG A 150 16.26 18.67 2.93
C ARG A 150 15.14 17.82 2.30
N LEU A 151 14.33 17.16 3.12
CA LEU A 151 13.11 16.46 2.74
C LEU A 151 12.16 17.37 1.94
N ARG A 152 11.79 18.52 2.51
CA ARG A 152 10.90 19.49 1.84
C ARG A 152 11.45 20.02 0.52
N ARG A 153 12.77 20.20 0.44
CA ARG A 153 13.44 20.60 -0.81
C ARG A 153 13.29 19.52 -1.88
N ALA A 154 13.53 18.26 -1.53
CA ALA A 154 13.34 17.13 -2.44
C ALA A 154 11.87 17.01 -2.86
N LEU A 155 10.92 17.13 -1.92
CA LEU A 155 9.49 17.16 -2.24
C LEU A 155 9.12 18.32 -3.16
N ALA A 156 9.75 19.49 -3.07
CA ALA A 156 9.46 20.59 -3.99
C ALA A 156 9.88 20.29 -5.46
N GLU A 157 10.78 19.34 -5.69
CA GLU A 157 11.22 18.94 -7.05
C GLU A 157 10.15 18.11 -7.79
N PHE A 158 9.25 17.43 -7.06
CA PHE A 158 8.26 16.51 -7.61
C PHE A 158 6.86 16.91 -7.16
N PRO A 159 6.04 17.64 -7.94
CA PRO A 159 4.73 18.10 -7.47
C PRO A 159 3.80 16.93 -7.10
N PRO A 160 2.80 17.14 -6.21
CA PRO A 160 1.84 16.09 -5.86
C PRO A 160 0.98 15.75 -7.07
N GLU A 161 0.76 14.45 -7.28
CA GLU A 161 -0.15 13.90 -8.26
C GLU A 161 -1.33 13.19 -7.57
N PRO A 162 -2.44 12.92 -8.28
CA PRO A 162 -3.57 12.19 -7.72
C PRO A 162 -3.17 10.82 -7.13
N GLY A 163 -3.73 10.53 -5.95
CA GLY A 163 -3.51 9.29 -5.22
C GLY A 163 -4.35 8.13 -5.78
N TRP A 164 -4.49 7.08 -4.97
CA TRP A 164 -5.26 5.88 -5.35
C TRP A 164 -6.77 6.09 -5.43
N VAL A 165 -7.30 6.97 -4.58
CA VAL A 165 -8.75 7.21 -4.46
C VAL A 165 -9.30 7.79 -5.76
N GLU A 166 -8.54 8.68 -6.41
CA GLU A 166 -8.89 9.24 -7.71
C GLU A 166 -8.79 8.23 -8.87
N LEU A 167 -8.37 6.99 -8.60
CA LEU A 167 -8.19 5.92 -9.58
C LEU A 167 -9.19 4.76 -9.43
N ALA A 168 -10.21 4.89 -8.59
CA ALA A 168 -11.21 3.83 -8.36
C ALA A 168 -11.83 3.28 -9.68
N ASP A 169 -12.01 4.16 -10.68
CA ASP A 169 -12.63 3.83 -11.97
C ASP A 169 -11.63 3.34 -13.06
N ARG A 170 -10.35 3.14 -12.72
CA ARG A 170 -9.33 2.75 -13.70
C ARG A 170 -9.38 1.25 -14.06
N PRO A 171 -8.90 0.88 -15.26
CA PRO A 171 -8.72 -0.52 -15.64
C PRO A 171 -7.84 -1.29 -14.64
N ARG A 172 -8.10 -2.58 -14.49
CA ARG A 172 -7.33 -3.45 -13.57
C ARG A 172 -5.86 -3.56 -13.96
N GLU A 173 -5.56 -3.44 -15.24
CA GLU A 173 -4.21 -3.42 -15.79
C GLU A 173 -3.43 -2.20 -15.27
N GLU A 174 -4.05 -1.01 -15.24
CA GLU A 174 -3.42 0.19 -14.67
C GLU A 174 -3.20 0.03 -13.16
N LEU A 175 -4.14 -0.60 -12.43
CA LEU A 175 -3.98 -0.90 -11.01
C LEU A 175 -2.81 -1.87 -10.77
N ARG A 176 -2.68 -2.91 -11.60
CA ARG A 176 -1.59 -3.89 -11.55
C ARG A 176 -0.24 -3.20 -11.75
N ASP A 177 -0.11 -2.41 -12.81
CA ASP A 177 1.14 -1.71 -13.12
C ASP A 177 1.54 -0.75 -12.00
N ARG A 178 0.55 -0.08 -11.39
CA ARG A 178 0.78 0.80 -10.25
C ARG A 178 1.19 0.05 -8.98
N VAL A 179 0.54 -1.07 -8.65
CA VAL A 179 0.93 -1.93 -7.52
C VAL A 179 2.36 -2.44 -7.71
N LEU A 180 2.70 -2.90 -8.92
CA LEU A 180 4.05 -3.36 -9.25
C LEU A 180 5.08 -2.25 -9.04
N ALA A 181 4.84 -1.06 -9.60
CA ALA A 181 5.74 0.08 -9.46
C ALA A 181 5.97 0.49 -8.00
N VAL A 182 4.95 0.40 -7.13
CA VAL A 182 5.10 0.70 -5.70
C VAL A 182 5.92 -0.36 -4.97
N LEU A 183 5.75 -1.64 -5.31
CA LEU A 183 6.58 -2.71 -4.75
C LEU A 183 8.04 -2.61 -5.21
N GLU A 184 8.27 -2.24 -6.48
CA GLU A 184 9.61 -1.98 -7.01
C GLU A 184 10.30 -0.82 -6.27
N VAL A 185 9.56 0.25 -5.99
CA VAL A 185 10.05 1.38 -5.17
C VAL A 185 10.39 0.95 -3.74
N ALA A 186 9.54 0.13 -3.12
CA ALA A 186 9.81 -0.37 -1.77
C ALA A 186 11.08 -1.20 -1.73
N ALA A 187 11.25 -2.11 -2.70
CA ALA A 187 12.47 -2.93 -2.82
C ALA A 187 13.71 -2.06 -3.08
N ALA A 188 13.63 -1.08 -3.99
CA ALA A 188 14.73 -0.15 -4.27
C ALA A 188 15.09 0.70 -3.05
N TYR A 189 14.10 1.09 -2.24
CA TYR A 189 14.33 1.81 -0.99
C TYR A 189 15.06 0.95 0.05
N ASP A 190 14.61 -0.29 0.27
CA ASP A 190 15.27 -1.21 1.21
C ASP A 190 16.74 -1.45 0.83
N GLU A 191 17.02 -1.64 -0.47
CA GLU A 191 18.38 -1.80 -0.98
C GLU A 191 19.23 -0.54 -0.76
N ALA A 192 18.72 0.62 -1.19
CA ALA A 192 19.43 1.89 -1.03
C ALA A 192 19.68 2.24 0.45
N TYR A 193 18.73 1.94 1.33
CA TYR A 193 18.88 2.17 2.77
C TYR A 193 19.92 1.24 3.38
N ALA A 194 19.91 -0.05 3.04
CA ALA A 194 20.91 -1.00 3.51
C ALA A 194 22.34 -0.59 3.08
N GLU A 195 22.51 -0.10 1.85
CA GLU A 195 23.79 0.42 1.36
C GLU A 195 24.23 1.69 2.11
N ALA A 196 23.32 2.66 2.30
CA ALA A 196 23.60 3.90 3.01
C ALA A 196 23.96 3.65 4.48
N ALA A 197 23.21 2.80 5.17
CA ALA A 197 23.45 2.41 6.55
C ALA A 197 24.79 1.68 6.72
N ALA A 198 25.15 0.80 5.79
CA ALA A 198 26.46 0.13 5.79
C ALA A 198 27.60 1.13 5.55
N GLY A 199 27.40 2.15 4.72
CA GLY A 199 28.36 3.24 4.50
C GLY A 199 28.63 4.04 5.78
N ALA A 200 27.59 4.40 6.52
CA ALA A 200 27.67 5.17 7.77
C ALA A 200 28.44 4.44 8.89
N LEU A 201 28.35 3.11 8.95
CA LEU A 201 29.09 2.31 9.94
C LEU A 201 30.61 2.26 9.69
N ASN A 202 31.05 2.55 8.47
CA ASN A 202 32.45 2.46 8.05
C ASN A 202 33.18 3.82 8.06
N SER A 203 32.46 4.92 8.23
CA SER A 203 32.99 6.30 8.28
C SER A 203 33.26 6.78 9.71
#